data_AF-A0A1X7I612-F1
#
_entry.id   AF-A0A1X7I612-F1
#
_cell.length_a   1.000
_cell.length_b   1.000
_cell.length_c   1.000
_cell.angle_alpha   90.00
_cell.angle_beta   90.00
_cell.angle_gamma   90.00
#
_symmetry.space_group_name_H-M   'P 1'
#
loop_
_entity.id
_entity.type
_entity.pdbx_description
1 polymer ?
#
loop_
_entity_poly.entity_id
_entity_poly.type
_entity_poly.pdbx_seq_one_letter_code
_entity_poly.pdbx_strand_id
1 'polypeptide(L)'
;MKNLHRISALLLAVAALILWAASRMPWITAETFDDKSGDATHAVIGGLWSTEQTAVALLLLAGAVAGLALRRTGRRIVGVISALAGIGASWAPLGLLAGEPDPQRVHQLLSTGDETVIASWAEIAGLEVHTAGPALAMVGAAVALFGGVLLAMRPGTDSAKLNRYETRQAREAKIAEDLEAEPDSGRVMWDALDADIDPTDTSRP
;
A
#
# COMPACT_ATOMS: atom_id res chain seq x y z
N MET A 1 -20.99 -3.96 10.00
CA MET A 1 -20.02 -2.83 10.08
C MET A 1 -19.76 -2.29 8.68
N LYS A 2 -20.42 -1.20 8.26
CA LYS A 2 -20.44 -0.74 6.84
C LYS A 2 -19.20 0.05 6.37
N ASN A 3 -18.27 0.43 7.27
CA ASN A 3 -17.22 1.42 6.97
C ASN A 3 -15.77 0.92 7.06
N LEU A 4 -15.55 -0.39 7.18
CA LEU A 4 -14.20 -0.92 7.49
C LEU A 4 -13.15 -0.59 6.41
N HIS A 5 -13.52 -0.60 5.14
CA HIS A 5 -12.62 -0.24 4.03
C HIS A 5 -12.09 1.20 4.14
N ARG A 6 -12.90 2.16 4.64
CA ARG A 6 -12.47 3.55 4.85
C ARG A 6 -11.47 3.65 6.00
N ILE A 7 -11.71 2.91 7.07
CA ILE A 7 -10.78 2.84 8.21
C ILE A 7 -9.46 2.24 7.75
N SER A 8 -9.48 1.15 6.98
CA SER A 8 -8.26 0.56 6.44
C SER A 8 -7.52 1.52 5.50
N ALA A 9 -8.22 2.22 4.61
CA ALA A 9 -7.60 3.22 3.73
C ALA A 9 -6.96 4.37 4.52
N LEU A 10 -7.63 4.84 5.58
CA LEU A 10 -7.08 5.86 6.48
C LEU A 10 -5.83 5.34 7.20
N LEU A 11 -5.84 4.10 7.69
CA LEU A 11 -4.67 3.47 8.31
C LEU A 11 -3.50 3.37 7.34
N LEU A 12 -3.73 3.01 6.08
CA LEU A 12 -2.69 2.98 5.04
C LEU A 12 -2.12 4.39 4.77
N ALA A 13 -2.98 5.41 4.72
CA ALA A 13 -2.52 6.79 4.56
C ALA A 13 -1.70 7.28 5.76
N VAL A 14 -2.12 6.95 6.99
CA VAL A 14 -1.36 7.26 8.22
C VAL A 14 -0.03 6.53 8.23
N ALA A 15 0.00 5.24 7.86
CA ALA A 15 1.24 4.49 7.74
C ALA A 15 2.21 5.10 6.72
N ALA A 16 1.69 5.53 5.57
CA ALA A 16 2.49 6.23 4.56
C ALA A 16 3.12 7.52 5.11
N LEU A 17 2.34 8.33 5.83
CA LEU A 17 2.84 9.56 6.46
C LEU A 17 3.89 9.29 7.53
N ILE A 18 3.69 8.25 8.36
CA ILE A 18 4.65 7.86 9.40
C ILE A 18 5.97 7.39 8.76
N LEU A 19 5.92 6.52 7.74
CA LEU A 19 7.12 6.05 7.06
C LEU A 19 7.84 7.16 6.32
N TRP A 20 7.11 8.10 5.71
CA TRP A 20 7.70 9.28 5.08
C TRP A 20 8.35 10.21 6.11
N ALA A 21 7.72 10.45 7.26
CA ALA A 21 8.31 11.24 8.32
C ALA A 21 9.57 10.56 8.89
N ALA A 22 9.52 9.24 9.10
CA ALA A 22 10.66 8.46 9.58
C ALA A 22 11.84 8.48 8.59
N SER A 23 11.58 8.49 7.28
CA SER A 23 12.65 8.57 6.28
C SER A 23 13.32 9.95 6.21
N ARG A 24 12.65 11.00 6.71
CA ARG A 24 13.23 12.35 6.83
C ARG A 24 14.04 12.58 8.10
N MET A 25 13.96 11.67 9.07
CA MET A 25 14.74 11.77 10.30
C MET A 25 16.17 11.25 10.12
N PRO A 26 17.16 11.82 10.84
CA PRO A 26 18.49 11.23 10.94
C PRO A 26 18.39 9.88 11.66
N TRP A 27 18.98 8.86 11.07
CA TRP A 27 19.06 7.52 11.65
C TRP A 27 20.44 7.24 12.21
N ILE A 28 21.47 7.76 11.55
CA ILE A 28 22.87 7.59 11.93
C ILE A 28 23.57 8.95 11.83
N THR A 29 24.41 9.26 12.81
CA THR A 29 25.41 10.32 12.70
C THR A 29 26.77 9.65 12.57
N ALA A 30 27.50 9.99 11.51
CA ALA A 30 28.85 9.51 11.25
C ALA A 30 29.86 10.61 11.55
N GLU A 31 30.83 10.29 12.39
CA GLU A 31 32.03 11.11 12.59
C GLU A 31 33.10 10.59 11.64
N THR A 32 33.66 11.48 10.83
CA THR A 32 34.69 11.14 9.85
C THR A 32 35.93 11.96 10.08
N PHE A 33 37.08 11.32 9.88
CA PHE A 33 38.39 11.94 9.95
C PHE A 33 39.04 11.94 8.57
N ASP A 34 39.51 13.09 8.13
CA ASP A 34 40.36 13.24 6.95
C ASP A 34 41.62 14.00 7.35
N ASP A 35 42.79 13.44 7.05
CA ASP A 35 44.09 14.05 7.34
C ASP A 35 44.26 15.44 6.68
N LYS A 36 43.48 15.74 5.63
CA LYS A 36 43.53 17.05 4.95
C LYS A 36 42.51 18.07 5.46
N SER A 37 41.35 17.62 5.92
CA SER A 37 40.21 18.50 6.25
C SER A 37 39.79 18.45 7.73
N GLY A 38 40.36 17.53 8.51
CA GLY A 38 40.10 17.34 9.93
C GLY A 38 38.88 16.47 10.22
N ASP A 39 38.38 16.59 11.45
CA ASP A 39 37.16 15.91 11.89
C ASP A 39 35.91 16.61 11.33
N ALA A 40 34.96 15.81 10.84
CA ALA A 40 33.66 16.28 10.36
C ALA A 40 32.54 15.33 10.82
N THR A 41 31.35 15.90 11.03
CA THR A 41 30.16 15.14 11.45
C THR A 41 29.07 15.23 10.39
N HIS A 42 28.57 14.08 9.96
CA HIS A 42 27.57 13.97 8.89
C HIS A 42 26.37 13.14 9.34
N ALA A 43 25.16 13.67 9.11
CA ALA A 43 23.92 12.98 9.42
C ALA A 43 23.41 12.21 8.20
N VAL A 44 23.17 10.91 8.37
CA VAL A 44 22.55 10.04 7.38
C VAL A 44 21.06 9.92 7.71
N ILE A 45 20.22 10.49 6.85
CA ILE A 45 18.76 10.37 6.96
C ILE A 45 18.28 8.97 6.57
N GLY A 46 17.15 8.54 7.13
CA GLY A 46 16.57 7.23 6.83
C GLY A 46 16.30 6.98 5.34
N GLY A 47 15.95 8.02 4.59
CA GLY A 47 15.73 7.94 3.14
C GLY A 47 16.99 7.63 2.33
N LEU A 48 18.17 7.99 2.81
CA LEU A 48 19.45 7.62 2.21
C LEU A 48 19.85 6.19 2.61
N TRP A 49 19.64 5.82 3.88
CA TRP A 49 19.93 4.49 4.38
C TRP A 49 19.03 3.40 3.76
N SER A 50 17.75 3.72 3.59
CA SER A 50 16.68 2.81 3.20
C SER A 50 15.79 3.43 2.13
N THR A 51 16.29 3.51 0.90
CA THR A 51 15.57 4.07 -0.26
C THR A 51 14.21 3.41 -0.50
N GLU A 52 14.08 2.13 -0.14
CA GLU A 52 12.83 1.37 -0.18
C GLU A 52 11.71 1.96 0.68
N GLN A 53 12.01 2.66 1.78
CA GLN A 53 10.97 3.24 2.63
C GLN A 53 10.17 4.32 1.93
N THR A 54 10.85 5.14 1.13
CA THR A 54 10.19 6.19 0.35
C THR A 54 9.29 5.55 -0.71
N ALA A 55 9.75 4.47 -1.35
CA ALA A 55 8.93 3.70 -2.30
C ALA A 55 7.71 3.05 -1.62
N VAL A 56 7.89 2.46 -0.44
CA VAL A 56 6.79 1.85 0.33
C VAL A 56 5.80 2.91 0.81
N ALA A 57 6.25 4.08 1.26
CA ALA A 57 5.36 5.17 1.64
C ALA A 57 4.45 5.59 0.47
N LEU A 58 5.02 5.75 -0.74
CA LEU A 58 4.24 6.06 -1.95
C LEU A 58 3.28 4.94 -2.33
N LEU A 59 3.73 3.68 -2.23
CA LEU A 59 2.90 2.50 -2.48
C LEU A 59 1.69 2.45 -1.53
N LEU A 60 1.88 2.71 -0.24
CA LEU A 60 0.80 2.73 0.75
C LEU A 60 -0.17 3.89 0.53
N LEU A 61 0.34 5.05 0.09
CA LEU A 61 -0.51 6.19 -0.28
C LEU A 61 -1.37 5.85 -1.51
N ALA A 62 -0.79 5.24 -2.53
CA ALA A 62 -1.54 4.70 -3.66
C ALA A 62 -2.54 3.63 -3.22
N GLY A 63 -2.14 2.74 -2.31
CA GLY A 63 -2.99 1.71 -1.71
C GLY A 63 -4.18 2.29 -0.94
N ALA A 64 -4.00 3.40 -0.23
CA ALA A 64 -5.07 4.12 0.45
C ALA A 64 -6.12 4.64 -0.54
N VAL A 65 -5.68 5.29 -1.62
CA VAL A 65 -6.56 5.78 -2.69
C VAL A 65 -7.27 4.61 -3.39
N ALA A 66 -6.52 3.56 -3.73
CA ALA A 66 -7.07 2.36 -4.34
C ALA A 66 -8.09 1.64 -3.43
N GLY A 67 -7.86 1.64 -2.11
CA GLY A 67 -8.80 1.10 -1.11
C GLY A 67 -10.16 1.81 -1.10
N LEU A 68 -10.21 3.08 -1.53
CA LEU A 68 -11.44 3.85 -1.66
C LEU A 68 -12.09 3.72 -3.05
N ALA A 69 -11.28 3.48 -4.09
CA ALA A 69 -11.73 3.46 -5.48
C ALA A 69 -12.12 2.06 -6.00
N LEU A 70 -11.45 0.99 -5.56
CA LEU A 70 -11.63 -0.36 -6.12
C LEU A 70 -12.82 -1.10 -5.51
N ARG A 71 -13.30 -2.12 -6.24
CA ARG A 71 -14.28 -3.12 -5.81
C ARG A 71 -13.68 -4.15 -4.84
N ARG A 72 -14.50 -5.05 -4.30
CA ARG A 72 -14.12 -6.01 -3.25
C ARG A 72 -12.85 -6.83 -3.56
N THR A 73 -12.70 -7.36 -4.77
CA THR A 73 -11.52 -8.15 -5.19
C THR A 73 -10.26 -7.30 -5.28
N GLY A 74 -10.37 -6.13 -5.91
CA GLY A 74 -9.28 -5.16 -6.01
C GLY A 74 -8.76 -4.70 -4.65
N ARG A 75 -9.67 -4.39 -3.72
CA ARG A 75 -9.31 -4.03 -2.34
C ARG A 75 -8.55 -5.15 -1.63
N ARG A 76 -8.86 -6.42 -1.90
CA ARG A 76 -8.11 -7.56 -1.34
C ARG A 76 -6.67 -7.58 -1.81
N ILE A 77 -6.46 -7.48 -3.12
CA ILE A 77 -5.13 -7.53 -3.73
C ILE A 77 -4.28 -6.38 -3.20
N VAL A 78 -4.81 -5.16 -3.19
CA VAL A 78 -4.13 -3.98 -2.65
C VAL A 78 -3.78 -4.15 -1.17
N GLY A 79 -4.70 -4.72 -0.37
CA GLY A 79 -4.44 -5.00 1.03
C GLY A 79 -3.29 -6.00 1.24
N VAL A 80 -3.23 -7.07 0.45
CA VAL A 80 -2.14 -8.05 0.49
C VAL A 80 -0.81 -7.40 0.11
N ILE A 81 -0.76 -6.64 -0.98
CA ILE A 81 0.45 -5.92 -1.42
C ILE A 81 0.93 -4.96 -0.33
N SER A 82 0.01 -4.19 0.26
CA SER A 82 0.33 -3.24 1.33
C SER A 82 0.87 -3.95 2.59
N ALA A 83 0.31 -5.11 2.93
CA ALA A 83 0.77 -5.91 4.06
C ALA A 83 2.19 -6.44 3.84
N LEU A 84 2.48 -6.98 2.64
CA LEU A 84 3.82 -7.44 2.28
C LEU A 84 4.83 -6.29 2.25
N ALA A 85 4.43 -5.13 1.74
CA ALA A 85 5.27 -3.93 1.75
C ALA A 85 5.61 -3.47 3.18
N GLY A 86 4.65 -3.54 4.11
CA GLY A 86 4.89 -3.28 5.53
C GLY A 86 5.92 -4.23 6.14
N ILE A 87 5.88 -5.52 5.79
CA ILE A 87 6.90 -6.50 6.22
C ILE A 87 8.27 -6.13 5.66
N GLY A 88 8.35 -5.85 4.35
CA GLY A 88 9.60 -5.46 3.70
C GLY A 88 10.22 -4.22 4.34
N ALA A 89 9.42 -3.17 4.57
CA ALA A 89 9.87 -1.91 5.16
C ALA A 89 10.36 -2.04 6.61
N SER A 90 10.07 -3.15 7.31
CA SER A 90 10.56 -3.39 8.66
C SER A 90 12.01 -3.88 8.69
N TRP A 91 12.55 -4.38 7.59
CA TRP A 91 13.85 -5.06 7.58
C TRP A 91 15.02 -4.12 7.92
N ALA A 92 15.13 -2.99 7.20
CA ALA A 92 16.18 -2.01 7.45
C ALA A 92 16.17 -1.41 8.88
N PRO A 93 15.04 -0.92 9.42
CA PRO A 93 15.01 -0.40 10.78
C PRO A 93 15.22 -1.49 11.84
N LEU A 94 14.73 -2.72 11.63
CA LEU A 94 15.04 -3.84 12.53
C LEU A 94 16.54 -4.11 12.61
N GLY A 95 17.25 -4.08 11.48
CA GLY A 95 18.69 -4.27 11.44
C GLY A 95 19.46 -3.24 12.29
N LEU A 96 19.04 -1.97 12.24
CA LEU A 96 19.65 -0.90 13.04
C LEU A 96 19.29 -0.95 14.52
N LEU A 97 18.08 -1.43 14.86
CA LEU A 97 17.65 -1.53 16.25
C LEU A 97 18.21 -2.77 16.96
N ALA A 98 18.45 -3.86 16.21
CA ALA A 98 18.90 -5.14 16.75
C ALA A 98 20.41 -5.38 16.61
N GLY A 99 21.09 -4.64 15.75
CA GLY A 99 22.51 -4.83 15.44
C GLY A 99 23.29 -3.52 15.40
N GLU A 100 24.58 -3.63 15.12
CA GLU A 100 25.47 -2.48 14.92
C GLU A 100 25.44 -2.05 13.44
N PRO A 101 25.43 -0.74 13.14
CA PRO A 101 25.48 -0.25 11.78
C PRO A 101 26.83 -0.58 11.14
N ASP A 102 26.80 -1.12 9.92
CA ASP A 102 28.02 -1.44 9.16
C ASP A 102 28.73 -0.14 8.73
N PRO A 103 29.96 0.13 9.23
CA PRO A 103 30.72 1.32 8.85
C PRO A 103 31.00 1.38 7.35
N GLN A 104 31.23 0.24 6.70
CA GLN A 104 31.57 0.21 5.27
C GLN A 104 30.40 0.73 4.42
N ARG A 105 29.17 0.34 4.79
CA ARG A 105 27.95 0.83 4.14
C ARG A 105 27.76 2.33 4.34
N VAL A 106 28.01 2.85 5.54
CA VAL A 106 27.92 4.29 5.82
C VAL A 106 28.93 5.07 5.00
N HIS A 107 30.18 4.60 4.91
CA HIS A 107 31.21 5.24 4.08
C HIS A 107 30.78 5.28 2.61
N GLN A 108 30.32 4.13 2.06
CA GLN A 108 29.85 4.06 0.67
C GLN A 108 28.71 5.04 0.38
N LEU A 109 27.74 5.16 1.30
CA LEU A 109 26.63 6.11 1.15
C LEU A 109 27.11 7.56 1.13
N LEU A 110 28.11 7.91 1.94
CA LEU A 110 28.64 9.27 2.06
C LEU A 110 29.66 9.64 0.96
N SER A 111 30.38 8.65 0.41
CA SER A 111 31.42 8.85 -0.61
C SER A 111 30.93 8.71 -2.05
N THR A 112 29.86 7.96 -2.27
CA THR A 112 29.43 7.53 -3.63
C THR A 112 27.94 7.79 -3.91
N GLY A 113 27.18 8.24 -2.91
CA GLY A 113 25.77 8.62 -3.08
C GLY A 113 25.57 9.85 -3.96
N ASP A 114 24.31 10.14 -4.29
CA ASP A 114 23.89 11.34 -5.06
C ASP A 114 24.32 12.66 -4.38
N GLU A 115 24.41 12.65 -3.06
CA GLU A 115 24.97 13.73 -2.24
C GLU A 115 26.34 13.26 -1.72
N THR A 116 27.38 13.31 -2.57
CA THR A 116 28.74 13.04 -2.11
C THR A 116 29.18 14.13 -1.14
N VAL A 117 29.26 13.78 0.15
CA VAL A 117 29.60 14.75 1.21
C VAL A 117 31.05 14.58 1.66
N ILE A 118 31.65 13.41 1.45
CA ILE A 118 32.96 13.06 1.99
C ILE A 118 33.85 12.48 0.90
N ALA A 119 35.16 12.73 1.00
CA ALA A 119 36.15 12.14 0.12
C ALA A 119 36.25 10.62 0.32
N SER A 120 36.64 9.88 -0.73
CA SER A 120 36.74 8.42 -0.69
C SER A 120 37.85 7.86 0.22
N TRP A 121 38.73 8.72 0.72
CA TRP A 121 39.84 8.37 1.61
C TRP A 121 39.59 8.77 3.08
N ALA A 122 38.45 9.37 3.39
CA ALA A 122 38.13 9.72 4.78
C ALA A 122 37.77 8.46 5.57
N GLU A 123 38.24 8.38 6.81
CA GLU A 123 37.95 7.25 7.69
C GLU A 123 36.75 7.56 8.59
N ILE A 124 35.96 6.54 8.93
CA ILE A 124 34.88 6.68 9.91
C ILE A 124 35.49 6.52 11.31
N ALA A 125 35.51 7.60 12.07
CA ALA A 125 36.00 7.64 13.44
C ALA A 125 34.94 7.17 14.47
N GLY A 126 33.66 7.39 14.17
CA GLY A 126 32.56 7.07 15.08
C GLY A 126 31.20 6.97 14.40
N LEU A 127 30.30 6.17 14.98
CA LEU A 127 28.92 6.00 14.54
C LEU A 127 27.98 6.09 15.73
N GLU A 128 27.04 7.01 15.65
CA GLU A 128 25.96 7.15 16.62
C GLU A 128 24.62 6.80 15.94
N VAL A 129 23.85 5.88 16.53
CA VAL A 129 22.54 5.48 16.01
C VAL A 129 21.42 6.18 16.76
N HIS A 130 20.61 6.94 16.03
CA HIS A 130 19.41 7.61 16.53
C HIS A 130 18.23 6.65 16.45
N THR A 131 17.84 6.05 17.58
CA THR A 131 16.77 5.02 17.61
C THR A 131 15.37 5.56 17.30
N ALA A 132 15.14 6.88 17.43
CA ALA A 132 13.85 7.51 17.19
C ALA A 132 13.32 7.29 15.75
N GLY A 133 14.19 7.44 14.74
CA GLY A 133 13.85 7.26 13.33
C GLY A 133 13.45 5.81 13.00
N PRO A 134 14.33 4.82 13.25
CA PRO A 134 14.04 3.40 13.07
C PRO A 134 12.82 2.92 13.89
N ALA A 135 12.65 3.38 15.13
CA ALA A 135 11.49 3.03 15.95
C ALA A 135 10.18 3.57 15.34
N LEU A 136 10.18 4.82 14.86
CA LEU A 136 9.01 5.39 14.19
C LEU A 136 8.71 4.65 12.87
N ALA A 137 9.74 4.24 12.12
CA ALA A 137 9.58 3.41 10.94
C ALA A 137 8.95 2.05 11.27
N MET A 138 9.34 1.42 12.38
CA MET A 138 8.73 0.17 12.85
C MET A 138 7.24 0.34 13.18
N VAL A 139 6.87 1.45 13.83
CA VAL A 139 5.47 1.78 14.07
C VAL A 139 4.73 1.95 12.74
N GLY A 140 5.29 2.68 11.77
CA GLY A 140 4.73 2.83 10.43
C GLY A 140 4.51 1.50 9.71
N ALA A 141 5.51 0.61 9.76
CA ALA A 141 5.44 -0.74 9.19
C ALA A 141 4.35 -1.60 9.86
N ALA A 142 4.21 -1.54 11.18
CA ALA A 142 3.16 -2.25 11.92
C ALA A 142 1.76 -1.75 11.55
N VAL A 143 1.58 -0.43 11.41
CA VAL A 143 0.30 0.16 10.98
C VAL A 143 -0.01 -0.21 9.52
N ALA A 144 1.01 -0.21 8.64
CA ALA A 144 0.86 -0.65 7.25
C ALA A 144 0.41 -2.11 7.16
N LEU A 145 1.08 -3.00 7.92
CA LEU A 145 0.72 -4.42 8.00
C LEU A 145 -0.73 -4.59 8.47
N PHE A 146 -1.09 -3.94 9.57
CA PHE A 146 -2.43 -4.05 10.14
C PHE A 146 -3.50 -3.49 9.19
N GLY A 147 -3.27 -2.30 8.62
CA GLY A 147 -4.16 -1.67 7.65
C GLY A 147 -4.34 -2.52 6.38
N GLY A 148 -3.25 -3.08 5.87
CA GLY A 148 -3.25 -3.97 4.70
C GLY A 148 -4.01 -5.26 4.95
N VAL A 149 -3.74 -5.94 6.07
CA VAL A 149 -4.44 -7.17 6.48
C VAL A 149 -5.93 -6.89 6.69
N LEU A 150 -6.28 -5.77 7.34
CA LEU A 150 -7.67 -5.40 7.57
C LEU A 150 -8.41 -5.14 6.25
N LEU A 151 -7.77 -4.45 5.30
CA LEU A 151 -8.31 -4.23 3.96
C LEU A 151 -8.50 -5.55 3.19
N ALA A 152 -7.54 -6.47 3.32
CA ALA A 152 -7.57 -7.78 2.67
C ALA A 152 -8.66 -8.71 3.22
N MET A 153 -8.77 -8.82 4.54
CA MET A 153 -9.73 -9.72 5.18
C MET A 153 -11.15 -9.16 5.13
N ARG A 154 -11.29 -7.84 5.29
CA ARG A 154 -12.60 -7.18 5.43
C ARG A 154 -12.77 -6.02 4.43
N PRO A 155 -12.78 -6.32 3.11
CA PRO A 155 -12.88 -5.31 2.07
C PRO A 155 -14.23 -4.57 2.04
N GLY A 156 -15.23 -4.91 2.86
CA GLY A 156 -16.54 -4.24 2.85
C GLY A 156 -17.45 -4.61 1.67
N THR A 157 -18.64 -4.01 1.64
CA THR A 157 -19.69 -4.26 0.64
C THR A 157 -19.64 -3.22 -0.47
N ASP A 158 -19.73 -3.67 -1.72
CA ASP A 158 -19.83 -2.76 -2.87
C ASP A 158 -21.22 -2.10 -2.92
N SER A 159 -21.28 -0.84 -3.39
CA SER A 159 -22.51 -0.06 -3.44
C SER A 159 -23.52 -0.66 -4.43
N ALA A 160 -24.78 -0.78 -4.01
CA ALA A 160 -25.88 -1.28 -4.81
C ALA A 160 -26.10 -0.51 -6.13
N LYS A 161 -25.60 0.73 -6.25
CA LYS A 161 -25.71 1.51 -7.51
C LYS A 161 -24.95 0.86 -8.68
N LEU A 162 -23.82 0.20 -8.43
CA LEU A 162 -23.07 -0.53 -9.47
C LEU A 162 -23.65 -1.94 -9.69
N ASN A 163 -24.20 -2.54 -8.64
CA ASN A 163 -24.92 -3.80 -8.72
C ASN A 163 -26.28 -3.67 -9.44
N ARG A 164 -26.84 -2.45 -9.58
CA ARG A 164 -28.13 -2.26 -10.25
C ARG A 164 -28.09 -2.67 -11.73
N TYR A 165 -26.95 -2.50 -12.39
CA TYR A 165 -26.76 -2.91 -13.79
C TYR A 165 -26.55 -4.43 -13.89
N GLU A 166 -25.73 -5.03 -13.02
CA GLU A 166 -25.53 -6.49 -12.95
C GLU A 166 -26.82 -7.22 -12.54
N THR A 167 -27.60 -6.65 -11.62
CA THR A 167 -28.91 -7.20 -11.20
C THR A 167 -29.97 -7.02 -12.29
N ARG A 168 -29.90 -5.95 -13.08
CA ARG A 168 -30.81 -5.74 -14.23
C ARG A 168 -30.54 -6.79 -15.31
N GLN A 169 -29.29 -6.95 -15.73
CA GLN A 169 -28.93 -7.99 -16.71
C GLN A 169 -29.21 -9.41 -16.21
N ALA A 170 -28.94 -9.71 -14.94
CA ALA A 170 -29.26 -11.02 -14.37
C ALA A 170 -30.79 -11.25 -14.28
N ARG A 171 -31.57 -10.20 -14.04
CA ARG A 171 -33.04 -10.26 -14.05
C ARG A 171 -33.57 -10.45 -15.47
N GLU A 172 -33.05 -9.71 -16.44
CA GLU A 172 -33.39 -9.83 -17.87
C GLU A 172 -33.04 -11.23 -18.40
N ALA A 173 -31.86 -11.76 -18.04
CA ALA A 173 -31.44 -13.13 -18.41
C ALA A 173 -32.34 -14.20 -17.81
N LYS A 174 -32.74 -14.04 -16.54
CA LYS A 174 -33.70 -14.96 -15.90
C LYS A 174 -35.08 -14.89 -16.54
N ILE A 175 -35.57 -13.68 -16.85
CA ILE A 175 -36.86 -13.51 -17.53
C ILE A 175 -36.81 -14.15 -18.93
N ALA A 176 -35.68 -14.06 -19.64
CA ALA A 176 -35.49 -14.75 -20.91
C ALA A 176 -35.50 -16.28 -20.76
N GLU A 177 -34.81 -16.83 -19.75
CA GLU A 177 -34.82 -18.26 -19.43
C GLU A 177 -36.22 -18.76 -19.03
N ASP A 178 -36.92 -18.02 -18.17
CA ASP A 178 -38.28 -18.34 -17.75
C ASP A 178 -39.27 -18.28 -18.95
N LEU A 179 -39.04 -17.38 -19.92
CA LEU A 179 -39.85 -17.26 -21.14
C LEU A 179 -39.61 -18.43 -22.12
N GLU A 180 -38.39 -18.96 -22.17
CA GLU A 180 -38.07 -20.18 -22.93
C GLU A 180 -38.66 -21.43 -22.29
N ALA A 181 -38.64 -21.53 -20.96
CA ALA A 181 -39.17 -22.67 -20.22
C ALA A 181 -40.71 -22.71 -20.17
N GLU A 182 -41.35 -21.54 -20.00
CA GLU A 182 -42.80 -21.40 -19.84
C GLU A 182 -43.38 -20.27 -20.71
N PRO A 183 -43.36 -20.41 -22.05
CA PRO A 183 -43.76 -19.35 -22.98
C PRO A 183 -45.25 -18.96 -22.87
N ASP A 184 -46.11 -19.90 -22.47
CA ASP A 184 -47.55 -19.67 -22.31
C ASP A 184 -47.93 -19.08 -20.94
N SER A 185 -46.96 -18.89 -20.04
CA SER A 185 -47.21 -18.32 -18.72
C SER A 185 -47.48 -16.82 -18.84
N GLY A 186 -48.75 -16.43 -18.66
CA GLY A 186 -49.15 -15.02 -18.70
C GLY A 186 -48.34 -14.13 -17.76
N ARG A 187 -47.86 -14.64 -16.62
CA ARG A 187 -47.01 -13.88 -15.69
C ARG A 187 -45.63 -13.57 -16.28
N VAL A 188 -45.00 -14.56 -16.91
CA VAL A 188 -43.67 -14.41 -17.52
C VAL A 188 -43.72 -13.49 -18.73
N MET A 189 -44.80 -13.56 -19.52
CA MET A 189 -45.08 -12.65 -20.64
C MET A 189 -45.17 -11.18 -20.16
N TRP A 190 -45.88 -10.93 -19.06
CA TRP A 190 -45.97 -9.60 -18.47
C TRP A 190 -44.64 -9.13 -17.88
N ASP A 191 -43.88 -10.01 -17.22
CA ASP A 191 -42.55 -9.69 -16.68
C ASP A 191 -41.54 -9.37 -17.79
N ALA A 192 -41.64 -10.01 -18.96
CA ALA A 192 -40.85 -9.71 -20.15
C ALA A 192 -41.18 -8.32 -20.71
N LEU A 193 -42.47 -7.99 -20.85
CA LEU A 193 -42.92 -6.68 -21.31
C LEU A 193 -42.48 -5.54 -20.36
N ASP A 194 -42.55 -5.76 -19.04
CA ASP A 194 -42.12 -4.78 -18.03
C ASP A 194 -40.58 -4.57 -18.04
N ALA A 195 -39.84 -5.56 -18.55
CA ALA A 195 -38.40 -5.51 -18.75
C ALA A 195 -37.98 -5.01 -20.15
N ASP A 196 -38.93 -4.61 -21.02
CA ASP A 196 -38.71 -4.21 -22.42
C ASP A 196 -38.10 -5.34 -23.29
N ILE A 197 -38.40 -6.60 -22.94
CA ILE A 197 -38.02 -7.79 -23.69
C ILE A 197 -39.22 -8.22 -24.54
N ASP A 198 -39.05 -8.28 -25.87
CA ASP A 198 -40.11 -8.71 -26.79
C ASP A 198 -40.37 -10.23 -26.63
N PRO A 199 -41.56 -10.63 -26.17
CA PRO A 199 -41.88 -12.04 -25.98
C PRO A 199 -42.25 -12.78 -27.27
N THR A 200 -42.42 -12.06 -28.38
CA THR A 200 -42.73 -12.61 -29.70
C THR A 200 -41.51 -12.81 -30.60
N ASP A 201 -40.33 -12.41 -30.11
CA ASP A 201 -39.07 -12.59 -30.80
C ASP A 201 -38.61 -14.06 -30.71
N THR A 202 -39.00 -14.85 -31.72
CA THR A 202 -38.62 -16.26 -31.87
C THR A 202 -37.24 -16.46 -32.50
N SER A 203 -36.43 -15.39 -32.63
CA SER A 203 -35.20 -15.41 -33.45
C SER A 203 -33.89 -15.52 -32.67
N ARG A 204 -33.93 -15.98 -31.41
CA ARG A 204 -32.71 -16.27 -30.64
C ARG A 204 -32.12 -17.64 -31.03
N PRO A 205 -30.83 -17.71 -31.40
CA PRO A 205 -30.14 -18.96 -31.71
C PRO A 205 -29.84 -19.80 -30.47
#